data_AF-A0A1C6U843-F1
#
_entry.id   AF-A0A1C6U843-F1
#
_cell.length_a   1.000
_cell.length_b   1.000
_cell.length_c   1.000
_cell.angle_alpha   90.00
_cell.angle_beta   90.00
_cell.angle_gamma   90.00
#
_symmetry.space_group_name_H-M   'P 1'
#
loop_
_entity.id
_entity.type
_entity.pdbx_description
1 polymer ?
#
loop_
_entity_poly.entity_id
_entity_poly.type
_entity_poly.pdbx_seq_one_letter_code
_entity_poly.pdbx_strand_id
1 'polypeptide(L)' 'MAVELDGPARSRALALVRELRDPALPDEEAGARVDELERILCCPHVLSLMFFTEPGLSDEEVIEEALKYQPFAP' A
#
# COMPACT_ATOMS: atom_id res chain seq x y z
N MET A 1 -10.45 -13.75 8.10
CA MET A 1 -11.31 -13.30 6.99
C MET A 1 -10.47 -12.33 6.18
N ALA A 2 -10.34 -12.52 4.86
CA ALA A 2 -9.66 -11.55 4.02
C ALA A 2 -10.49 -10.26 4.02
N VAL A 3 -9.85 -9.11 4.26
CA VAL A 3 -10.50 -7.81 4.09
C VAL A 3 -10.64 -7.58 2.59
N GLU A 4 -11.87 -7.47 2.10
CA GLU A 4 -12.13 -7.11 0.70
C GLU A 4 -12.28 -5.58 0.60
N LEU A 5 -11.41 -4.93 -0.16
CA LEU A 5 -11.57 -3.53 -0.53
C LEU A 5 -12.70 -3.40 -1.56
N ASP A 6 -13.54 -2.38 -1.40
CA ASP A 6 -14.46 -1.98 -2.47
C ASP A 6 -13.70 -1.51 -3.73
N GLY A 7 -14.35 -1.62 -4.89
CA GLY A 7 -13.75 -1.30 -6.19
C GLY A 7 -13.05 0.06 -6.24
N PRO A 8 -13.68 1.16 -5.79
CA PRO A 8 -13.04 2.48 -5.70
C PRO A 8 -11.82 2.52 -4.78
N ALA A 9 -11.90 1.98 -3.57
CA ALA A 9 -10.78 1.94 -2.64
C ALA A 9 -9.59 1.15 -3.22
N ARG A 10 -9.85 0.01 -3.86
CA ARG A 10 -8.81 -0.80 -4.52
C ARG A 10 -8.15 -0.04 -5.67
N SER A 11 -8.93 0.65 -6.50
CA SER A 11 -8.38 1.47 -7.59
C SER A 11 -7.51 2.63 -7.06
N ARG A 12 -7.92 3.27 -5.95
CA ARG A 12 -7.11 4.33 -5.33
C ARG A 12 -5.82 3.80 -4.72
N ALA A 13 -5.87 2.66 -4.02
CA ALA A 13 -4.67 2.01 -3.50
C ALA A 13 -3.67 1.68 -4.62
N LEU A 14 -4.14 1.17 -5.75
CA LEU A 14 -3.28 0.85 -6.90
C LEU A 14 -2.64 2.09 -7.52
N ALA A 15 -3.38 3.20 -7.61
CA ALA A 15 -2.83 4.47 -8.08
C ALA A 15 -1.72 4.98 -7.13
N LEU A 16 -1.95 4.94 -5.82
CA LEU A 16 -0.98 5.36 -4.81
C LEU A 16 0.30 4.51 -4.85
N VAL A 17 0.19 3.18 -4.99
CA VAL A 17 1.36 2.29 -5.12
C VAL A 17 2.21 2.65 -6.34
N ARG A 18 1.57 2.97 -7.46
CA ARG A 18 2.26 3.38 -8.70
C ARG A 18 2.92 4.75 -8.56
N GLU A 19 2.20 5.72 -8.00
CA GLU A 19 2.72 7.07 -7.74
C GLU A 19 3.95 7.00 -6.81
N LEU A 20 3.87 6.22 -5.73
CA LEU A 20 4.95 6.05 -4.75
C LEU A 20 6.16 5.27 -5.29
N ARG A 21 6.01 4.49 -6.35
CA ARG A 21 7.11 3.82 -7.06
C ARG A 21 7.83 4.74 -8.05
N ASP A 22 7.23 5.86 -8.41
CA ASP A 22 7.86 6.82 -9.32
C ASP A 22 9.03 7.53 -8.62
N PRO A 23 10.29 7.33 -9.07
CA PRO A 23 11.44 8.01 -8.48
C PRO A 23 11.44 9.53 -8.68
N ALA A 24 10.56 10.06 -9.54
CA ALA A 24 10.38 11.49 -9.73
C ALA A 24 9.42 12.13 -8.71
N LEU A 25 8.75 11.34 -7.86
CA LEU A 25 7.85 11.88 -6.84
C LEU A 25 8.64 12.65 -5.77
N PRO A 26 8.31 13.92 -5.49
CA PRO A 26 8.97 14.68 -4.43
C PRO A 26 8.66 14.09 -3.03
N ASP A 27 9.65 14.10 -2.14
CA ASP A 27 9.49 13.56 -0.77
C ASP A 27 8.35 14.24 0.02
N GLU A 28 8.19 15.57 -0.15
CA GLU A 28 7.12 16.36 0.48
C GLU A 28 5.72 15.87 0.08
N GLU A 29 5.63 15.34 -1.13
CA GLU A 29 4.43 14.81 -1.76
C GLU A 29 4.24 13.31 -1.49
N ALA A 30 5.31 12.58 -1.20
CA ALA A 30 5.28 11.16 -0.88
C ALA A 30 4.63 10.89 0.48
N GLY A 31 4.96 11.67 1.51
CA GLY A 31 4.45 11.44 2.88
C GLY A 31 2.92 11.35 2.95
N ALA A 32 2.22 12.32 2.36
CA ALA A 32 0.75 12.33 2.36
C ALA A 32 0.13 11.13 1.61
N ARG A 33 0.79 10.65 0.55
CA ARG A 33 0.36 9.48 -0.23
C ARG A 33 0.59 8.17 0.53
N VAL A 34 1.69 8.07 1.27
CA VAL A 34 1.94 6.94 2.18
C VAL A 34 0.86 6.88 3.24
N ASP A 35 0.59 7.98 3.94
CA ASP A 35 -0.43 8.01 4.99
C ASP A 35 -1.82 7.62 4.45
N GLU A 36 -2.16 8.05 3.23
CA GLU A 36 -3.41 7.65 2.57
C GLU A 36 -3.44 6.16 2.26
N LEU A 37 -2.35 5.61 1.72
CA LEU A 37 -2.24 4.19 1.37
C LEU A 37 -2.35 3.30 2.61
N GLU A 38 -1.65 3.66 3.70
CA GLU A 38 -1.71 2.95 4.97
C GLU A 38 -3.14 2.94 5.55
N ARG A 39 -3.87 4.06 5.43
CA ARG A 39 -5.26 4.16 5.87
C ARG A 39 -6.21 3.30 5.03
N ILE A 40 -6.04 3.25 3.70
CA ILE A 40 -6.87 2.42 2.83
C ILE A 40 -6.63 0.92 3.11
N LEU A 41 -5.37 0.53 3.27
CA LEU A 41 -5.00 -0.88 3.45
C LEU A 41 -5.02 -1.35 4.91
N CYS A 42 -5.22 -0.42 5.85
CA CYS A 42 -5.05 -0.65 7.29
C CYS A 42 -3.68 -1.27 7.63
N CYS A 43 -2.64 -1.01 6.84
CA CYS A 43 -1.33 -1.68 6.92
C CYS A 43 -0.19 -0.66 7.06
N PRO A 44 0.36 -0.45 8.27
CA PRO A 44 1.36 0.60 8.57
C PRO A 44 2.78 0.29 8.07
N HIS A 45 2.97 -0.84 7.39
CA HIS A 45 4.27 -1.27 6.87
C HIS A 45 4.19 -1.60 5.37
N VAL A 46 3.22 -1.01 4.65
CA VAL A 46 3.06 -1.21 3.21
C VAL A 46 4.32 -0.85 2.43
N LEU A 47 5.08 0.15 2.86
CA LEU A 47 6.37 0.50 2.25
C LEU A 47 7.40 -0.64 2.35
N SER A 48 7.37 -1.40 3.44
CA SER A 48 8.20 -2.60 3.59
C SER A 48 7.85 -3.64 2.52
N LEU A 49 6.56 -3.85 2.26
CA LEU A 49 6.09 -4.75 1.21
C LEU A 49 6.54 -4.27 -0.18
N MET A 50 6.47 -2.96 -0.43
CA MET A 50 6.80 -2.35 -1.72
C MET A 50 8.29 -2.38 -2.07
N PHE A 51 9.17 -2.16 -1.09
CA PHE A 51 10.58 -1.87 -1.34
C PHE A 51 11.57 -2.85 -0.69
N PHE A 52 11.11 -3.69 0.24
CA PHE A 52 11.98 -4.54 1.06
C PHE A 52 11.61 -6.04 1.01
N THR A 53 10.73 -6.45 0.07
CA THR A 53 10.39 -7.87 -0.16
C THR A 53 11.28 -8.47 -1.24
N GLU A 54 11.74 -9.71 -1.05
CA GLU A 54 12.51 -10.47 -2.03
C GLU A 54 11.90 -11.88 -2.23
N PRO A 55 11.45 -12.26 -3.45
CA PRO A 55 11.40 -11.42 -4.65
C PRO A 55 10.44 -10.23 -4.49
N GLY A 56 10.73 -9.13 -5.21
CA GLY A 56 9.88 -7.93 -5.17
C GLY A 56 8.46 -8.22 -5.66
N LEU A 57 7.48 -7.60 -5.01
CA LEU A 57 6.05 -7.75 -5.34
C LEU A 57 5.63 -6.84 -6.50
N SER A 58 4.68 -7.26 -7.32
CA SER A 58 3.95 -6.38 -8.23
C SER A 58 3.04 -5.41 -7.48
N ASP A 59 2.49 -4.40 -8.17
CA ASP A 59 1.62 -3.40 -7.55
C ASP A 59 0.35 -4.06 -6.94
N GLU A 60 -0.24 -5.03 -7.65
CA GLU A 60 -1.38 -5.78 -7.15
C GLU A 60 -1.02 -6.69 -5.96
N GLU A 61 0.13 -7.37 -6.02
CA GLU A 61 0.57 -8.26 -4.94
C GLU A 61 0.85 -7.50 -3.64
N VAL A 62 1.36 -6.25 -3.72
CA VAL A 62 1.50 -5.38 -2.55
C VAL A 62 0.15 -5.17 -1.85
N ILE A 63 -0.91 -4.88 -2.62
CA ILE A 63 -2.25 -4.66 -2.07
C ILE A 63 -2.78 -5.96 -1.44
N GLU A 64 -2.64 -7.08 -2.16
CA GLU A 64 -3.10 -8.38 -1.68
C GLU A 64 -2.38 -8.82 -0.41
N GLU A 65 -1.08 -8.59 -0.31
CA GLU A 65 -0.29 -8.91 0.88
C GLU A 65 -0.62 -7.97 2.04
N ALA A 66 -0.78 -6.66 1.77
CA ALA A 66 -1.16 -5.69 2.78
C ALA A 66 -2.53 -6.01 3.41
N LEU A 67 -3.50 -6.48 2.62
CA LEU A 67 -4.83 -6.85 3.11
C LEU A 67 -4.85 -8.12 3.99
N LYS A 68 -3.76 -8.89 4.01
CA LYS A 68 -3.59 -10.01 4.95
C LYS A 68 -3.15 -9.53 6.33
N TYR A 69 -2.66 -8.30 6.45
CA TYR A 69 -2.24 -7.75 7.73
C TYR A 69 -3.41 -7.70 8.70
N GLN A 70 -3.20 -8.27 9.88
CA GLN A 70 -4.12 -8.16 11.00
C GLN A 70 -3.40 -7.40 12.12
N PRO A 71 -3.84 -6.18 12.48
CA PRO A 71 -3.25 -5.47 13.61
C PRO A 71 -3.40 -6.30 14.89
N PHE A 72 -2.31 -6.42 15.65
CA PHE A 72 -2.26 -7.25 16.86
C PHE A 72 -3.04 -6.65 18.05
N ALA A 73 -3.54 -5.41 17.93
CA ALA A 73 -4.43 -4.78 18.91
C ALA A 73 -5.51 -3.94 18.20
N PRO A 74 -6.78 -3.99 18.64
CA PRO A 74 -7.88 -3.20 18.11
C PRO A 74 -7.86 -1.73 18.56
#